data_AF-A0A2P6TLP3-F1
#
_entry.id   AF-A0A2P6TLP3-F1
#
_cell.length_a   1.000
_cell.length_b   1.000
_cell.length_c   1.000
_cell.angle_alpha   90.00
_cell.angle_beta   90.00
_cell.angle_gamma   90.00
#
_symmetry.space_group_name_H-M   'P 1'
#
loop_
_entity.id
_entity.type
_entity.pdbx_description
1 polymer ?
#
loop_
_entity_poly.entity_id
_entity_poly.type
_entity_poly.pdbx_seq_one_letter_code
_entity_poly.pdbx_strand_id
1 'polypeptide(L)'
;MGLNGSKDAVPQPSRRLVKLENKLRERYGLESGGTQRPDGLVDAGWATCRGKRSLNEDTCYCCFHKDDEGQDVGAFGVFDGHGGPSAAKFVRDNLFKNLLGHQHFGSNLARAVEHAYQETDEQYLELDAELQRDDGCTAVTAVLLGTRLVVAHVGDSRAVISINHTAQALSKDHKPNRADERGRIEGAGGAVVWAGTWRVGGVLAVSRSFGNRMMKQFIIPHPEIWQDIITEANRVLVLASDGLWDAVDNEEATQIALKWRGAGAEYAAKALCMEAYARGSQDNITAVVIFFHYLTLELVNNYRRQLQGPPLQAALDAIGERVGRQLVERYSKHRPPLLEQLDVMKFVCKEFWSEVFRKSVDNLRTNHRGTFVLRDTQFRWLTRLSQNQMPPQVGQPLPAPIPKAELAADYLVLPCAIVRGALAGLGLEASVTADATSLPQVDFTVVVRQAPAR
;
A
#
# COMPACT_ATOMS: atom_id res chain seq x y z
N MET A 1 9.48 29.84 27.66
CA MET A 1 9.35 28.37 27.79
C MET A 1 9.14 27.82 26.39
N GLY A 2 10.19 27.21 25.82
CA GLY A 2 10.16 26.73 24.44
C GLY A 2 9.39 25.42 24.34
N LEU A 3 8.33 25.41 23.54
CA LEU A 3 7.69 24.19 23.08
C LEU A 3 8.46 23.71 21.85
N ASN A 4 9.32 22.70 22.05
CA ASN A 4 9.97 21.96 20.98
C ASN A 4 8.89 21.26 20.13
N GLY A 5 8.69 21.75 18.91
CA GLY A 5 7.96 21.00 17.89
C GLY A 5 8.70 19.70 17.59
N SER A 6 8.05 18.57 17.87
CA SER A 6 8.59 17.26 17.50
C SER A 6 8.68 17.20 15.97
N LYS A 7 9.91 17.11 15.46
CA LYS A 7 10.18 16.71 14.09
C LYS A 7 9.49 15.36 13.87
N ASP A 8 8.65 15.24 12.85
CA ASP A 8 8.27 13.96 12.24
C ASP A 8 9.53 13.36 11.58
N ALA A 9 10.51 12.99 12.40
CA ALA A 9 11.67 12.26 11.97
C ALA A 9 11.20 10.86 11.55
N VAL A 10 11.71 10.37 10.41
CA VAL A 10 11.64 8.93 10.09
C VAL A 10 12.07 8.18 11.36
N PRO A 11 11.24 7.29 11.92
CA PRO A 11 11.56 6.66 13.18
C PRO A 11 12.91 5.96 13.04
N GLN A 12 13.93 6.49 13.70
CA GLN A 12 15.21 5.81 13.71
C GLN A 12 15.04 4.53 14.53
N PRO A 13 15.44 3.37 14.00
CA PRO A 13 15.33 2.13 14.73
C PRO A 13 16.11 2.27 16.04
N SER A 14 15.43 1.99 17.16
CA SER A 14 16.10 1.99 18.45
C SER A 14 17.29 1.03 18.44
N ARG A 15 18.30 1.28 19.28
CA ARG A 15 19.46 0.37 19.41
C ARG A 15 19.04 -1.09 19.69
N ARG A 16 17.90 -1.29 20.35
CA ARG A 16 17.31 -2.61 20.61
C ARG A 16 16.78 -3.25 19.33
N LEU A 17 16.09 -2.50 18.47
CA LEU A 17 15.57 -2.99 17.19
C LEU A 17 16.70 -3.35 16.23
N VAL A 18 17.74 -2.51 16.12
CA VAL A 18 18.91 -2.82 15.28
C VAL A 18 19.59 -4.12 15.71
N LYS A 19 19.76 -4.33 17.04
CA LYS A 19 20.30 -5.58 17.57
C LYS A 19 19.41 -6.80 17.26
N LEU A 20 18.09 -6.63 17.31
CA LEU A 20 17.14 -7.70 16.98
C LEU A 20 17.18 -8.04 15.50
N GLU A 21 17.18 -7.04 14.62
CA GLU A 21 17.28 -7.21 13.17
C GLU A 21 18.55 -7.99 12.80
N ASN A 22 19.72 -7.58 13.32
CA ASN A 22 20.98 -8.30 13.08
C ASN A 22 20.93 -9.74 13.61
N LYS A 23 20.37 -9.94 14.81
CA LYS A 23 20.17 -11.29 15.36
C LYS A 23 19.32 -12.16 14.44
N LEU A 24 18.21 -11.63 13.92
CA LEU A 24 17.31 -12.38 13.04
C LEU A 24 17.95 -12.67 11.68
N ARG A 25 18.66 -11.71 11.12
CA ARG A 25 19.39 -11.87 9.86
C ARG A 25 20.45 -12.97 9.96
N GLU A 26 21.30 -12.91 10.98
CA GLU A 26 22.43 -13.84 11.14
C GLU A 26 22.01 -15.25 11.58
N ARG A 27 20.99 -15.37 12.44
CA ARG A 27 20.66 -16.66 13.08
C ARG A 27 19.34 -17.26 12.64
N TYR A 28 18.43 -16.46 12.11
CA TYR A 28 17.05 -16.86 11.83
C TYR A 28 16.62 -16.53 10.38
N GLY A 29 17.58 -16.20 9.51
CA GLY A 29 17.35 -16.06 8.07
C GLY A 29 16.37 -14.95 7.71
N LEU A 30 16.41 -13.81 8.41
CA LEU A 30 15.61 -12.65 8.02
C LEU A 30 16.14 -12.07 6.70
N GLU A 31 15.30 -12.12 5.67
CA GLU A 31 15.49 -11.51 4.37
C GLU A 31 14.37 -10.49 4.10
N SER A 32 14.66 -9.47 3.29
CA SER A 32 13.69 -8.43 2.95
C SER A 32 14.00 -7.80 1.60
N GLY A 33 12.99 -7.16 1.02
CA GLY A 33 13.12 -6.35 -0.18
C GLY A 33 11.94 -5.42 -0.37
N GLY A 34 12.08 -4.50 -1.32
CA GLY A 34 11.06 -3.51 -1.63
C GLY A 34 10.98 -3.24 -3.13
N THR A 35 9.82 -2.77 -3.56
CA THR A 35 9.55 -2.33 -4.93
C THR A 35 8.50 -1.23 -4.90
N GLN A 36 8.46 -0.41 -5.95
CA GLN A 36 7.51 0.69 -6.06
C GLN A 36 6.92 0.69 -7.46
N ARG A 37 5.63 1.03 -7.55
CA ARG A 37 5.01 1.26 -8.86
C ARG A 37 5.73 2.44 -9.53
N PRO A 38 5.95 2.43 -10.86
CA PRO A 38 6.71 3.48 -11.54
C PRO A 38 6.22 4.92 -11.28
N ASP A 39 4.91 5.10 -11.05
CA ASP A 39 4.30 6.39 -10.72
C ASP A 39 4.49 6.85 -9.27
N GLY A 40 5.07 6.01 -8.41
CA GLY A 40 5.32 6.26 -7.00
C GLY A 40 4.10 6.16 -6.08
N LEU A 41 2.92 5.80 -6.60
CA LEU A 41 1.67 5.77 -5.82
C LEU A 41 1.51 4.53 -4.94
N VAL A 42 2.23 3.47 -5.26
CA VAL A 42 2.16 2.21 -4.52
C VAL A 42 3.58 1.82 -4.15
N ASP A 43 3.84 1.73 -2.85
CA ASP A 43 5.09 1.27 -2.27
C ASP A 43 4.82 -0.10 -1.64
N ALA A 44 5.57 -1.12 -2.05
CA ALA A 44 5.39 -2.47 -1.60
C ALA A 44 6.71 -3.05 -1.10
N GLY A 45 6.66 -3.84 -0.03
CA GLY A 45 7.84 -4.44 0.54
C GLY A 45 7.52 -5.69 1.29
N TRP A 46 8.52 -6.54 1.44
CA TRP A 46 8.37 -7.87 2.00
C TRP A 46 9.51 -8.20 2.95
N ALA A 47 9.22 -9.10 3.88
CA ALA A 47 10.22 -9.73 4.72
C ALA A 47 9.80 -11.18 4.99
N THR A 48 10.77 -12.08 5.02
CA THR A 48 10.58 -13.48 5.43
C THR A 48 11.66 -13.84 6.45
N CYS A 49 11.28 -14.64 7.43
CA CYS A 49 12.15 -15.06 8.52
C CYS A 49 11.88 -16.54 8.80
N ARG A 50 12.93 -17.37 8.78
CA ARG A 50 12.83 -18.78 9.19
C ARG A 50 12.25 -18.91 10.61
N GLY A 51 12.50 -17.91 11.46
CA GLY A 51 12.11 -17.98 12.85
C GLY A 51 12.72 -19.21 13.52
N LYS A 52 12.01 -19.79 14.48
CA LYS A 52 12.54 -20.89 15.31
C LYS A 52 12.45 -22.27 14.64
N ARG A 53 11.85 -22.36 13.44
CA ARG A 53 11.83 -23.59 12.64
C ARG A 53 13.23 -23.94 12.13
N SER A 54 13.43 -25.21 11.77
CA SER A 54 14.66 -25.73 11.18
C SER A 54 14.84 -25.30 9.72
N LEU A 55 13.74 -25.12 9.00
CA LEU A 55 13.68 -24.73 7.59
C LEU A 55 12.73 -23.54 7.42
N ASN A 56 12.97 -22.72 6.40
CA ASN A 56 12.00 -21.71 5.95
C ASN A 56 11.22 -22.32 4.79
N GLU A 57 9.98 -22.70 5.06
CA GLU A 57 9.04 -23.25 4.09
C GLU A 57 8.19 -22.15 3.44
N ASP A 58 8.13 -20.97 4.06
CA ASP A 58 7.51 -19.79 3.50
C ASP A 58 8.27 -19.24 2.27
N THR A 59 7.51 -18.62 1.38
CA THR A 59 8.04 -17.67 0.40
C THR A 59 7.03 -16.56 0.09
N CYS A 60 7.45 -15.55 -0.66
CA CYS A 60 6.59 -14.45 -1.06
C CYS A 60 6.88 -13.99 -2.50
N TYR A 61 5.92 -13.28 -3.08
CA TYR A 61 6.06 -12.60 -4.36
C TYR A 61 5.67 -11.13 -4.17
N CYS A 62 6.45 -10.21 -4.74
CA CYS A 62 6.23 -8.78 -4.57
C CYS A 62 6.84 -8.01 -5.74
N CYS A 63 6.08 -7.90 -6.85
CA CYS A 63 6.57 -7.33 -8.10
C CYS A 63 5.50 -6.49 -8.79
N PHE A 64 5.96 -5.58 -9.67
CA PHE A 64 5.11 -4.89 -10.64
C PHE A 64 5.43 -5.41 -12.04
N HIS A 65 4.39 -5.68 -12.82
CA HIS A 65 4.45 -6.14 -14.19
C HIS A 65 3.79 -5.14 -15.13
N LYS A 66 3.98 -5.34 -16.43
CA LYS A 66 3.19 -4.71 -17.48
C LYS A 66 2.23 -5.75 -18.04
N ASP A 67 0.97 -5.37 -18.22
CA ASP A 67 0.03 -6.16 -19.03
C ASP A 67 0.26 -5.91 -20.53
N ASP A 68 -0.52 -6.58 -21.38
CA ASP A 68 -0.44 -6.46 -22.85
C ASP A 68 -0.73 -5.04 -23.36
N GLU A 69 -1.42 -4.21 -22.56
CA GLU A 69 -1.71 -2.80 -22.85
C GLU A 69 -0.65 -1.85 -22.28
N GLY A 70 0.38 -2.35 -21.59
CA GLY A 70 1.44 -1.57 -20.97
C GLY A 70 1.05 -0.92 -19.63
N GLN A 71 -0.09 -1.31 -19.03
CA GLN A 71 -0.52 -0.85 -17.72
C GLN A 71 0.27 -1.54 -16.60
N ASP A 72 0.54 -0.82 -15.51
CA ASP A 72 1.19 -1.39 -14.34
C ASP A 72 0.24 -2.30 -13.55
N VAL A 73 0.67 -3.56 -13.36
CA VAL A 73 0.00 -4.56 -12.54
C VAL A 73 0.84 -4.85 -11.31
N GLY A 74 0.31 -4.57 -10.12
CA GLY A 74 0.91 -5.02 -8.87
C GLY A 74 0.53 -6.48 -8.59
N ALA A 75 1.52 -7.34 -8.37
CA ALA A 75 1.35 -8.74 -8.04
C ALA A 75 2.07 -9.05 -6.73
N PHE A 76 1.29 -9.43 -5.71
CA PHE A 76 1.78 -9.64 -4.36
C PHE A 76 1.23 -10.95 -3.79
N GLY A 77 2.05 -11.71 -3.08
CA GLY A 77 1.59 -12.95 -2.45
C GLY A 77 2.48 -13.41 -1.31
N VAL A 78 1.86 -14.08 -0.34
CA VAL A 78 2.54 -14.86 0.71
C VAL A 78 2.10 -16.31 0.58
N PHE A 79 3.06 -17.22 0.63
CA PHE A 79 2.88 -18.65 0.46
C PHE A 79 3.54 -19.36 1.64
N ASP A 80 2.73 -19.94 2.51
CA ASP A 80 3.18 -20.67 3.70
C ASP A 80 3.21 -22.16 3.37
N GLY A 81 4.40 -22.74 3.35
CA GLY A 81 4.62 -24.13 2.95
C GLY A 81 4.56 -25.10 4.12
N HIS A 82 4.03 -26.30 3.89
CA HIS A 82 4.01 -27.37 4.89
C HIS A 82 4.38 -28.72 4.29
N GLY A 83 5.19 -29.49 5.03
CA GLY A 83 5.69 -30.79 4.58
C GLY A 83 6.82 -30.69 3.56
N GLY A 84 7.32 -29.48 3.30
CA GLY A 84 8.33 -29.15 2.31
C GLY A 84 8.11 -27.73 1.75
N PRO A 85 9.17 -27.10 1.20
CA PRO A 85 9.07 -25.77 0.58
C PRO A 85 8.74 -25.83 -0.92
N SER A 86 8.55 -27.02 -1.51
CA SER A 86 8.48 -27.18 -2.97
C SER A 86 7.19 -26.60 -3.52
N ALA A 87 6.05 -26.88 -2.88
CA ALA A 87 4.75 -26.33 -3.27
C ALA A 87 4.75 -24.80 -3.24
N ALA A 88 5.21 -24.22 -2.12
CA ALA A 88 5.27 -22.76 -1.96
C ALA A 88 6.16 -22.10 -3.03
N LYS A 89 7.32 -22.69 -3.34
CA LYS A 89 8.21 -22.20 -4.41
C LYS A 89 7.58 -22.32 -5.79
N PHE A 90 6.95 -23.45 -6.09
CA PHE A 90 6.29 -23.66 -7.37
C PHE A 90 5.14 -22.68 -7.60
N VAL A 91 4.28 -22.50 -6.59
CA VAL A 91 3.16 -21.56 -6.67
C VAL A 91 3.67 -20.13 -6.84
N ARG A 92 4.68 -19.70 -6.08
CA ARG A 92 5.33 -18.39 -6.26
C ARG A 92 5.82 -18.17 -7.70
N ASP A 93 6.45 -19.17 -8.29
CA ASP A 93 7.12 -19.04 -9.58
C ASP A 93 6.15 -19.14 -10.78
N ASN A 94 4.95 -19.69 -10.61
CA ASN A 94 4.03 -20.00 -11.70
C ASN A 94 2.65 -19.32 -11.60
N LEU A 95 2.12 -19.07 -10.40
CA LEU A 95 0.76 -18.55 -10.22
C LEU A 95 0.52 -17.23 -10.96
N PHE A 96 1.43 -16.27 -10.79
CA PHE A 96 1.30 -14.98 -11.46
C PHE A 96 1.57 -15.05 -12.97
N LYS A 97 2.34 -16.05 -13.44
CA LYS A 97 2.52 -16.27 -14.89
C LYS A 97 1.21 -16.78 -15.52
N ASN A 98 0.59 -17.78 -14.90
CA ASN A 98 -0.69 -18.32 -15.35
C ASN A 98 -1.77 -17.22 -15.31
N LEU A 99 -1.79 -16.40 -14.26
CA LEU A 99 -2.73 -15.29 -14.13
C LEU A 99 -2.53 -14.21 -15.22
N LEU A 100 -1.31 -13.70 -15.38
CA LEU A 100 -1.04 -12.61 -16.32
C LEU A 100 -1.26 -13.03 -17.78
N GLY A 101 -1.03 -14.30 -18.11
CA GLY A 101 -1.31 -14.86 -19.44
C GLY A 101 -2.76 -15.29 -19.66
N HIS A 102 -3.65 -15.15 -18.67
CA HIS A 102 -5.00 -15.70 -18.75
C HIS A 102 -5.92 -14.84 -19.62
N GLN A 103 -6.71 -15.46 -20.50
CA GLN A 103 -7.63 -14.78 -21.43
C GLN A 103 -8.66 -13.83 -20.76
N HIS A 104 -8.98 -14.07 -19.49
CA HIS A 104 -9.92 -13.25 -18.72
C HIS A 104 -9.23 -12.18 -17.86
N PHE A 105 -7.90 -12.03 -17.91
CA PHE A 105 -7.17 -11.11 -17.03
C PHE A 105 -7.71 -9.67 -17.09
N GLY A 106 -7.84 -9.10 -18.30
CA GLY A 106 -8.35 -7.74 -18.50
C GLY A 106 -9.88 -7.60 -18.38
N SER A 107 -10.64 -8.66 -18.66
CA SER A 107 -12.12 -8.61 -18.72
C SER A 107 -12.81 -9.02 -17.41
N ASN A 108 -12.32 -10.09 -16.77
CA ASN A 108 -12.84 -10.61 -15.52
C ASN A 108 -11.70 -11.17 -14.65
N LEU A 109 -11.01 -10.24 -13.98
CA LEU A 109 -9.86 -10.56 -13.14
C LEU A 109 -10.16 -11.59 -12.04
N ALA A 110 -11.33 -11.54 -11.40
CA ALA A 110 -11.70 -12.53 -10.38
C ALA A 110 -11.75 -13.95 -10.94
N ARG A 111 -12.37 -14.12 -12.12
CA ARG A 111 -12.39 -15.41 -12.81
C ARG A 111 -11.01 -15.86 -13.26
N ALA A 112 -10.18 -14.93 -13.74
CA ALA A 112 -8.79 -15.23 -14.09
C ALA A 112 -7.98 -15.72 -12.89
N VAL A 113 -8.18 -15.11 -11.71
CA VAL A 113 -7.54 -15.54 -10.46
C VAL A 113 -8.02 -16.93 -10.04
N GLU A 114 -9.33 -17.21 -10.07
CA GLU A 114 -9.87 -18.53 -9.74
C GLU A 114 -9.28 -19.64 -10.64
N HIS A 115 -9.27 -19.41 -11.95
CA HIS A 115 -8.70 -20.36 -12.91
C HIS A 115 -7.19 -20.52 -12.73
N ALA A 116 -6.45 -19.43 -12.50
CA ALA A 116 -5.00 -19.50 -12.29
C ALA A 116 -4.65 -20.32 -11.04
N TYR A 117 -5.44 -20.23 -9.97
CA TYR A 117 -5.26 -21.08 -8.78
C TYR A 117 -5.47 -22.57 -9.11
N GLN A 118 -6.53 -22.91 -9.85
CA GLN A 118 -6.79 -24.30 -10.25
C GLN A 118 -5.70 -24.82 -11.17
N GLU A 119 -5.35 -24.07 -12.21
CA GLU A 119 -4.33 -24.44 -13.19
C GLU A 119 -2.95 -24.63 -12.54
N THR A 120 -2.52 -23.71 -11.66
CA THR A 120 -1.23 -23.84 -10.96
C THR A 120 -1.22 -25.05 -10.03
N ASP A 121 -2.35 -25.38 -9.39
CA ASP A 121 -2.45 -26.57 -8.54
C ASP A 121 -2.36 -27.86 -9.37
N GLU A 122 -3.08 -27.94 -10.48
CA GLU A 122 -3.04 -29.08 -11.41
C GLU A 122 -1.62 -29.32 -11.93
N GLN A 123 -0.94 -28.26 -12.39
CA GLN A 123 0.45 -28.31 -12.83
C GLN A 123 1.41 -28.80 -11.71
N TYR A 124 1.16 -28.39 -10.47
CA TYR A 124 1.98 -28.87 -9.34
C TYR A 124 1.72 -30.35 -9.05
N LEU A 125 0.45 -30.78 -9.02
CA LEU A 125 0.07 -32.17 -8.74
C LEU A 125 0.63 -33.16 -9.79
N GLU A 126 0.70 -32.74 -11.05
CA GLU A 126 1.35 -33.50 -12.13
C GLU A 126 2.85 -33.68 -11.84
N LEU A 127 3.56 -32.60 -11.52
CA LEU A 127 4.98 -32.64 -11.17
C LEU A 127 5.26 -33.45 -9.90
N ASP A 128 4.40 -33.31 -8.88
CA ASP A 128 4.57 -33.98 -7.59
C ASP A 128 4.34 -35.49 -7.68
N ALA A 129 3.48 -35.94 -8.59
CA ALA A 129 3.28 -37.36 -8.87
C ALA A 129 4.56 -38.01 -9.43
N GLU A 130 5.33 -37.29 -10.26
CA GLU A 130 6.61 -37.77 -10.77
C GLU A 130 7.68 -37.86 -9.66
N LEU A 131 7.63 -36.93 -8.71
CA LEU A 131 8.63 -36.79 -7.64
C LEU A 131 8.25 -37.47 -6.32
N GLN A 132 7.05 -38.06 -6.25
CA GLN A 132 6.49 -38.76 -5.09
C GLN A 132 6.50 -37.90 -3.80
N ARG A 133 6.13 -36.63 -3.95
CA ARG A 133 5.97 -35.69 -2.83
C ARG A 133 4.48 -35.54 -2.47
N ASP A 134 4.24 -34.91 -1.32
CA ASP A 134 2.91 -34.62 -0.78
C ASP A 134 2.92 -33.34 0.08
N ASP A 135 3.86 -32.44 -0.18
CA ASP A 135 3.88 -31.12 0.45
C ASP A 135 2.76 -30.23 -0.12
N GLY A 136 2.49 -29.14 0.57
CA GLY A 136 1.47 -28.18 0.15
C GLY A 136 1.81 -26.78 0.60
N CYS A 137 1.00 -25.82 0.16
CA CYS A 137 1.13 -24.47 0.67
C CYS A 137 -0.21 -23.74 0.73
N THR A 138 -0.34 -22.87 1.73
CA THR A 138 -1.36 -21.83 1.71
C THR A 138 -0.96 -20.75 0.71
N ALA A 139 -1.92 -19.90 0.35
CA ALA A 139 -1.61 -18.69 -0.41
C ALA A 139 -2.59 -17.60 -0.05
N VAL A 140 -2.07 -16.39 0.15
CA VAL A 140 -2.86 -15.17 0.09
C VAL A 140 -2.22 -14.24 -0.93
N THR A 141 -2.97 -13.85 -1.96
CA THR A 141 -2.48 -13.00 -3.04
C THR A 141 -3.29 -11.72 -3.14
N ALA A 142 -2.66 -10.67 -3.65
CA ALA A 142 -3.26 -9.40 -3.99
C ALA A 142 -2.79 -8.98 -5.39
N VAL A 143 -3.75 -8.66 -6.25
CA VAL A 143 -3.51 -8.18 -7.62
C VAL A 143 -4.11 -6.79 -7.74
N LEU A 144 -3.27 -5.81 -8.09
CA LEU A 144 -3.67 -4.41 -8.23
C LEU A 144 -3.54 -3.99 -9.71
N LEU A 145 -4.68 -3.82 -10.37
CA LEU A 145 -4.77 -3.29 -11.74
C LEU A 145 -5.33 -1.86 -11.68
N GLY A 146 -4.46 -0.86 -11.88
CA GLY A 146 -4.81 0.54 -11.67
C GLY A 146 -5.18 0.84 -10.21
N THR A 147 -6.48 0.90 -9.90
CA THR A 147 -7.04 1.03 -8.54
C THR A 147 -7.91 -0.16 -8.15
N ARG A 148 -8.17 -1.11 -9.06
CA ARG A 148 -8.92 -2.33 -8.75
C ARG A 148 -8.01 -3.30 -8.01
N LEU A 149 -8.38 -3.65 -6.79
CA LEU A 149 -7.70 -4.64 -5.98
C LEU A 149 -8.54 -5.93 -5.96
N VAL A 150 -7.89 -7.05 -6.27
CA VAL A 150 -8.44 -8.39 -6.06
C VAL A 150 -7.54 -9.12 -5.07
N VAL A 151 -8.13 -9.61 -3.99
CA VAL A 151 -7.46 -10.45 -2.98
C VAL A 151 -8.05 -11.85 -3.08
N ALA A 152 -7.20 -12.86 -3.10
CA ALA A 152 -7.62 -14.25 -3.15
C ALA A 152 -6.81 -15.10 -2.16
N HIS A 153 -7.46 -16.06 -1.51
CA HIS A 153 -6.75 -16.92 -0.55
C HIS A 153 -7.23 -18.36 -0.51
N VAL A 154 -6.28 -19.25 -0.19
CA VAL A 154 -6.50 -20.62 0.27
C VAL A 154 -5.64 -20.86 1.50
N GLY A 155 -6.18 -21.55 2.51
CA GLY A 155 -5.51 -21.74 3.80
C GLY A 155 -5.75 -20.59 4.78
N ASP A 156 -4.81 -20.41 5.69
CA ASP A 156 -4.90 -19.53 6.87
C ASP A 156 -3.84 -18.42 6.93
N SER A 157 -3.05 -18.24 5.86
CA SER A 157 -2.45 -16.94 5.58
C SER A 157 -3.56 -15.89 5.38
N ARG A 158 -3.33 -14.66 5.85
CA ARG A 158 -4.38 -13.62 5.92
C ARG A 158 -3.97 -12.31 5.26
N ALA A 159 -4.97 -11.66 4.66
CA ALA A 159 -4.91 -10.29 4.15
C ALA A 159 -5.71 -9.35 5.05
N VAL A 160 -5.09 -8.25 5.48
CA VAL A 160 -5.71 -7.22 6.33
C VAL A 160 -5.43 -5.85 5.73
N ILE A 161 -6.48 -5.06 5.50
CA ILE A 161 -6.37 -3.69 5.01
C ILE A 161 -6.77 -2.69 6.10
N SER A 162 -6.12 -1.54 6.16
CA SER A 162 -6.59 -0.41 6.97
C SER A 162 -7.44 0.51 6.12
N ILE A 163 -8.73 0.64 6.49
CA ILE A 163 -9.71 1.55 5.89
C ILE A 163 -10.12 2.56 6.95
N ASN A 164 -9.95 3.86 6.68
CA ASN A 164 -10.30 4.93 7.63
C ASN A 164 -9.71 4.70 9.03
N HIS A 165 -8.44 4.27 9.09
CA HIS A 165 -7.72 3.97 10.33
C HIS A 165 -8.21 2.76 11.13
N THR A 166 -9.08 1.92 10.55
CA THR A 166 -9.55 0.67 11.18
C THR A 166 -9.08 -0.51 10.35
N ALA A 167 -8.56 -1.55 10.99
CA ALA A 167 -8.18 -2.78 10.31
C ALA A 167 -9.42 -3.62 9.94
N GLN A 168 -9.42 -4.11 8.72
CA GLN A 168 -10.43 -5.02 8.18
C GLN A 168 -9.73 -6.22 7.54
N ALA A 169 -10.06 -7.43 8.00
CA ALA A 169 -9.63 -8.64 7.32
C ALA A 169 -10.37 -8.78 5.99
N LEU A 170 -9.62 -8.93 4.90
CA LEU A 170 -10.15 -9.16 3.55
C LEU A 170 -10.31 -10.65 3.24
N SER A 171 -9.65 -11.50 4.03
CA SER A 171 -9.76 -12.95 3.97
C SER A 171 -10.23 -13.53 5.30
N LYS A 172 -10.83 -14.72 5.25
CA LYS A 172 -11.23 -15.51 6.41
C LYS A 172 -10.56 -16.86 6.36
N ASP A 173 -9.73 -17.15 7.34
CA ASP A 173 -8.91 -18.36 7.39
C ASP A 173 -9.73 -19.63 7.12
N HIS A 174 -9.20 -20.48 6.25
CA HIS A 174 -9.76 -21.79 5.91
C HIS A 174 -9.35 -22.84 6.95
N LYS A 175 -9.92 -22.72 8.15
CA LYS A 175 -9.72 -23.69 9.24
C LYS A 175 -10.69 -24.88 9.11
N PRO A 176 -10.28 -26.12 9.39
CA PRO A 176 -11.14 -27.31 9.26
C PRO A 176 -12.46 -27.26 10.03
N ASN A 177 -12.55 -26.50 11.13
CA ASN A 177 -13.77 -26.36 11.93
C ASN A 177 -14.71 -25.23 11.46
N ARG A 178 -14.36 -24.48 10.41
CA ARG A 178 -15.28 -23.52 9.80
C ARG A 178 -16.48 -24.31 9.25
N ALA A 179 -17.71 -23.86 9.54
CA ALA A 179 -18.90 -24.71 9.37
C ALA A 179 -19.10 -25.22 7.93
N ASP A 180 -18.86 -24.36 6.94
CA ASP A 180 -18.90 -24.68 5.52
C ASP A 180 -17.77 -25.64 5.09
N GLU A 181 -16.55 -25.39 5.56
CA GLU A 181 -15.39 -26.25 5.27
C GLU A 181 -15.55 -27.65 5.88
N ARG A 182 -16.01 -27.70 7.14
CA ARG A 182 -16.31 -28.96 7.83
C ARG A 182 -17.38 -29.76 7.08
N GLY A 183 -18.48 -29.10 6.70
CA GLY A 183 -19.55 -29.73 5.93
C GLY A 183 -19.05 -30.27 4.59
N ARG A 184 -18.19 -29.54 3.89
CA ARG A 184 -17.56 -29.98 2.64
C ARG A 184 -16.65 -31.20 2.85
N ILE A 185 -15.80 -31.18 3.87
CA ILE A 185 -14.87 -32.27 4.19
C ILE A 185 -15.63 -33.55 4.58
N GLU A 186 -16.57 -33.44 5.52
CA GLU A 186 -17.36 -34.58 6.01
C GLU A 186 -18.30 -35.12 4.91
N GLY A 187 -18.89 -34.24 4.10
CA GLY A 187 -19.70 -34.61 2.94
C GLY A 187 -18.91 -35.33 1.84
N ALA A 188 -17.62 -35.06 1.72
CA ALA A 188 -16.71 -35.80 0.85
C ALA A 188 -16.21 -37.12 1.46
N GLY A 189 -16.67 -37.51 2.66
CA GLY A 189 -16.24 -38.73 3.35
C GLY A 189 -14.99 -38.57 4.21
N GLY A 190 -14.50 -37.34 4.41
CA GLY A 190 -13.41 -37.01 5.31
C GLY A 190 -13.87 -36.86 6.76
N ALA A 191 -12.93 -36.55 7.65
CA ALA A 191 -13.22 -36.28 9.06
C ALA A 191 -12.49 -35.03 9.55
N VAL A 192 -13.13 -34.27 10.43
CA VAL A 192 -12.51 -33.13 11.13
C VAL A 192 -12.28 -33.52 12.59
N VAL A 193 -11.02 -33.61 12.99
CA VAL A 193 -10.58 -34.16 14.28
C VAL A 193 -9.85 -33.09 15.09
N TRP A 194 -10.15 -33.00 16.38
CA TRP A 194 -9.39 -32.16 17.31
C TRP A 194 -8.13 -32.88 17.79
N ALA A 195 -6.95 -32.33 17.48
CA ALA A 195 -5.64 -32.83 17.91
C ALA A 195 -4.69 -31.66 18.19
N GLY A 196 -4.92 -30.97 19.32
CA GLY A 196 -4.28 -29.70 19.68
C GLY A 196 -4.82 -28.49 18.90
N THR A 197 -5.15 -28.70 17.63
CA THR A 197 -5.96 -27.83 16.77
C THR A 197 -6.89 -28.69 15.91
N TRP A 198 -7.84 -28.08 15.22
CA TRP A 198 -8.74 -28.80 14.29
C TRP A 198 -7.98 -29.21 13.03
N ARG A 199 -8.08 -30.49 12.67
CA ARG A 199 -7.35 -31.07 11.54
C ARG A 199 -8.24 -31.92 10.63
N VAL A 200 -8.00 -31.85 9.33
CA VAL A 200 -8.56 -32.76 8.33
C VAL A 200 -7.85 -34.11 8.44
N GLY A 201 -8.62 -35.18 8.66
CA GLY A 201 -8.09 -36.54 8.82
C GLY A 201 -7.11 -36.71 9.99
N GLY A 202 -7.09 -35.76 10.94
CA GLY A 202 -6.08 -35.71 12.00
C GLY A 202 -4.70 -35.21 11.57
N VAL A 203 -4.51 -34.82 10.30
CA VAL A 203 -3.20 -34.46 9.72
C VAL A 203 -3.07 -32.95 9.50
N LEU A 204 -3.88 -32.37 8.60
CA LEU A 204 -3.70 -30.98 8.13
C LEU A 204 -4.55 -29.98 8.92
N ALA A 205 -3.95 -28.88 9.39
CA ALA A 205 -4.64 -27.83 10.16
C ALA A 205 -5.33 -26.76 9.28
N VAL A 206 -5.30 -26.93 7.97
CA VAL A 206 -5.97 -26.10 6.96
C VAL A 206 -6.95 -26.95 6.15
N SER A 207 -8.02 -26.35 5.64
CA SER A 207 -9.02 -27.04 4.80
C SER A 207 -8.85 -26.79 3.30
N ARG A 208 -8.04 -25.80 2.92
CA ARG A 208 -7.74 -25.45 1.52
C ARG A 208 -6.24 -25.15 1.39
N SER A 209 -5.63 -25.62 0.32
CA SER A 209 -4.23 -25.35 -0.04
C SER A 209 -3.93 -25.82 -1.46
N PHE A 210 -2.80 -25.36 -1.97
CA PHE A 210 -2.13 -25.99 -3.11
C PHE A 210 -1.43 -27.28 -2.68
N GLY A 211 -1.25 -28.21 -3.62
CA GLY A 211 -0.60 -29.49 -3.36
C GLY A 211 -1.45 -30.41 -2.48
N ASN A 212 -0.80 -31.15 -1.57
CA ASN A 212 -1.41 -32.18 -0.73
C ASN A 212 -2.18 -33.23 -1.55
N ARG A 213 -1.49 -33.81 -2.53
CA ARG A 213 -1.99 -34.78 -3.50
C ARG A 213 -2.81 -35.90 -2.86
N MET A 214 -2.32 -36.48 -1.77
CA MET A 214 -2.98 -37.62 -1.11
C MET A 214 -4.28 -37.22 -0.39
N MET A 215 -4.48 -35.92 -0.14
CA MET A 215 -5.64 -35.39 0.58
C MET A 215 -6.52 -34.48 -0.30
N LYS A 216 -6.29 -34.45 -1.61
CA LYS A 216 -6.95 -33.49 -2.53
C LYS A 216 -8.47 -33.59 -2.58
N GLN A 217 -9.01 -34.78 -2.27
CA GLN A 217 -10.45 -34.98 -2.07
C GLN A 217 -11.03 -34.07 -0.97
N PHE A 218 -10.24 -33.74 0.06
CA PHE A 218 -10.65 -32.94 1.20
C PHE A 218 -10.02 -31.55 1.20
N ILE A 219 -8.91 -31.37 0.52
CA ILE A 219 -8.12 -30.14 0.49
C ILE A 219 -8.14 -29.57 -0.92
N ILE A 220 -8.92 -28.50 -1.12
CA ILE A 220 -9.16 -27.94 -2.45
C ILE A 220 -8.35 -26.65 -2.69
N PRO A 221 -7.95 -26.35 -3.94
CA PRO A 221 -7.22 -25.12 -4.27
C PRO A 221 -8.15 -23.95 -4.61
N HIS A 222 -9.47 -24.09 -4.36
CA HIS A 222 -10.47 -23.09 -4.75
C HIS A 222 -10.38 -21.86 -3.85
N PRO A 223 -9.98 -20.69 -4.39
CA PRO A 223 -9.80 -19.50 -3.57
C PRO A 223 -11.14 -18.90 -3.16
N GLU A 224 -11.17 -18.29 -1.99
CA GLU A 224 -12.14 -17.22 -1.70
C GLU A 224 -11.58 -15.90 -2.21
N ILE A 225 -12.42 -15.13 -2.90
CA ILE A 225 -12.02 -13.91 -3.58
C ILE A 225 -12.78 -12.71 -3.02
N TRP A 226 -12.03 -11.69 -2.64
CA TRP A 226 -12.52 -10.36 -2.33
C TRP A 226 -12.06 -9.39 -3.42
N GLN A 227 -12.90 -8.45 -3.82
CA GLN A 227 -12.53 -7.42 -4.79
C GLN A 227 -13.18 -6.09 -4.47
N ASP A 228 -12.44 -5.00 -4.66
CA ASP A 228 -12.94 -3.64 -4.52
C ASP A 228 -12.03 -2.64 -5.24
N ILE A 229 -12.42 -1.37 -5.20
CA ILE A 229 -11.62 -0.24 -5.67
C ILE A 229 -10.89 0.40 -4.50
N ILE A 230 -9.59 0.57 -4.64
CA ILE A 230 -8.75 1.34 -3.72
C ILE A 230 -9.09 2.82 -3.85
N THR A 231 -9.26 3.44 -2.69
CA THR A 231 -9.56 4.84 -2.47
C THR A 231 -8.60 5.42 -1.43
N GLU A 232 -8.72 6.70 -1.14
CA GLU A 232 -7.96 7.39 -0.10
C GLU A 232 -8.17 6.84 1.31
N ALA A 233 -9.29 6.16 1.54
CA ALA A 233 -9.58 5.54 2.83
C ALA A 233 -8.63 4.36 3.09
N ASN A 234 -8.14 3.71 2.03
CA ASN A 234 -7.25 2.56 2.09
C ASN A 234 -5.82 3.04 2.33
N ARG A 235 -5.24 2.73 3.48
CA ARG A 235 -3.92 3.28 3.87
C ARG A 235 -2.79 2.28 3.72
N VAL A 236 -3.03 1.03 4.05
CA VAL A 236 -2.07 -0.07 4.03
C VAL A 236 -2.80 -1.39 3.85
N LEU A 237 -2.24 -2.29 3.05
CA LEU A 237 -2.61 -3.70 2.98
C LEU A 237 -1.43 -4.53 3.50
N VAL A 238 -1.71 -5.49 4.38
CA VAL A 238 -0.75 -6.44 4.93
C VAL A 238 -1.20 -7.85 4.53
N LEU A 239 -0.32 -8.58 3.86
CA LEU A 239 -0.45 -10.01 3.61
C LEU A 239 0.57 -10.72 4.49
N ALA A 240 0.21 -11.77 5.22
CA ALA A 240 1.20 -12.53 5.98
C ALA A 240 0.78 -13.98 6.24
N SER A 241 1.76 -14.82 6.58
CA SER A 241 1.57 -16.17 7.09
C SER A 241 1.04 -16.17 8.53
N ASP A 242 0.54 -17.30 9.00
CA ASP A 242 -0.01 -17.44 10.35
C ASP A 242 1.06 -17.17 11.44
N GLY A 243 2.34 -17.36 11.13
CA GLY A 243 3.46 -17.01 12.01
C GLY A 243 3.49 -15.53 12.44
N LEU A 244 2.85 -14.62 11.68
CA LEU A 244 2.52 -13.27 12.14
C LEU A 244 1.19 -13.25 12.93
N TRP A 245 0.12 -13.76 12.33
CA TRP A 245 -1.26 -13.59 12.81
C TRP A 245 -1.57 -14.32 14.13
N ASP A 246 -0.79 -15.33 14.48
CA ASP A 246 -0.85 -16.02 15.77
C ASP A 246 -0.27 -15.18 16.92
N ALA A 247 0.55 -14.16 16.61
CA ALA A 247 1.25 -13.35 17.60
C ALA A 247 0.84 -11.87 17.62
N VAL A 248 0.29 -11.36 16.52
CA VAL A 248 -0.08 -9.96 16.32
C VAL A 248 -1.48 -9.88 15.75
N ASP A 249 -2.36 -9.10 16.38
CA ASP A 249 -3.73 -8.94 15.88
C ASP A 249 -3.79 -8.00 14.65
N ASN A 250 -4.95 -8.02 13.97
CA ASN A 250 -5.16 -7.27 12.73
C ASN A 250 -4.96 -5.76 12.90
N GLU A 251 -5.44 -5.19 14.01
CA GLU A 251 -5.38 -3.74 14.27
C GLU A 251 -3.95 -3.33 14.57
N GLU A 252 -3.29 -4.05 15.48
CA GLU A 252 -1.88 -3.84 15.82
C GLU A 252 -0.96 -3.95 14.61
N ALA A 253 -1.16 -4.96 13.75
CA ALA A 253 -0.35 -5.16 12.55
C ALA A 253 -0.41 -3.95 11.61
N THR A 254 -1.62 -3.43 11.34
CA THR A 254 -1.76 -2.24 10.48
C THR A 254 -1.15 -1.00 11.12
N GLN A 255 -1.26 -0.82 12.43
CA GLN A 255 -0.66 0.30 13.16
C GLN A 255 0.88 0.23 13.16
N ILE A 256 1.46 -0.95 13.36
CA ILE A 256 2.90 -1.18 13.25
C ILE A 256 3.36 -0.83 11.84
N ALA A 257 2.69 -1.33 10.81
CA ALA A 257 3.04 -1.01 9.43
C ALA A 257 2.99 0.50 9.17
N LEU A 258 1.89 1.16 9.55
CA LEU A 258 1.70 2.61 9.36
C LEU A 258 2.74 3.46 10.11
N LYS A 259 3.23 3.01 11.27
CA LYS A 259 4.32 3.68 11.99
C LYS A 259 5.60 3.75 11.16
N TRP A 260 5.88 2.72 10.38
CA TRP A 260 7.07 2.64 9.52
C TRP A 260 6.85 3.19 8.12
N ARG A 261 5.65 3.70 7.81
CA ARG A 261 5.32 4.23 6.49
C ARG A 261 6.38 5.18 5.97
N GLY A 262 6.82 6.16 6.76
CA GLY A 262 7.85 7.13 6.35
C GLY A 262 9.20 6.50 5.93
N ALA A 263 9.56 5.34 6.48
CA ALA A 263 10.79 4.62 6.13
C ALA A 263 10.64 3.75 4.86
N GLY A 264 9.41 3.35 4.51
CA GLY A 264 9.10 2.52 3.34
C GLY A 264 8.51 1.17 3.70
N ALA A 265 7.84 0.53 2.74
CA ALA A 265 7.15 -0.74 2.92
C ALA A 265 8.06 -1.90 3.35
N GLU A 266 9.30 -1.95 2.87
CA GLU A 266 10.28 -2.97 3.30
C GLU A 266 10.55 -2.91 4.82
N TYR A 267 10.73 -1.70 5.36
CA TYR A 267 10.96 -1.51 6.80
C TYR A 267 9.73 -1.89 7.62
N ALA A 268 8.53 -1.60 7.10
CA ALA A 268 7.28 -2.01 7.72
C ALA A 268 7.15 -3.54 7.77
N ALA A 269 7.47 -4.25 6.68
CA ALA A 269 7.45 -5.71 6.62
C ALA A 269 8.45 -6.33 7.63
N LYS A 270 9.70 -5.82 7.67
CA LYS A 270 10.68 -6.26 8.69
C LYS A 270 10.19 -6.04 10.11
N ALA A 271 9.55 -4.90 10.38
CA ALA A 271 9.03 -4.59 11.69
C ALA A 271 7.95 -5.58 12.14
N LEU A 272 7.08 -6.01 11.24
CA LEU A 272 6.08 -7.04 11.52
C LEU A 272 6.73 -8.39 11.88
N CYS A 273 7.70 -8.86 11.07
CA CYS A 273 8.42 -10.10 11.37
C CYS A 273 9.17 -10.04 12.72
N MET A 274 9.82 -8.90 13.01
CA MET A 274 10.50 -8.67 14.27
C MET A 274 9.54 -8.66 15.47
N GLU A 275 8.37 -8.03 15.32
CA GLU A 275 7.37 -7.96 16.37
C GLU A 275 6.81 -9.35 16.70
N ALA A 276 6.39 -10.11 15.68
CA ALA A 276 5.90 -11.48 15.86
C ALA A 276 6.94 -12.38 16.55
N TYR A 277 8.20 -12.32 16.11
CA TYR A 277 9.28 -13.07 16.76
C TYR A 277 9.47 -12.63 18.23
N ALA A 278 9.45 -11.32 18.49
CA ALA A 278 9.63 -10.78 19.84
C ALA A 278 8.50 -11.18 20.79
N ARG A 279 7.28 -11.35 20.27
CA ARG A 279 6.10 -11.86 20.99
C ARG A 279 6.07 -13.38 21.13
N GLY A 280 7.06 -14.07 20.59
CA GLY A 280 7.27 -15.49 20.85
C GLY A 280 6.73 -16.42 19.78
N SER A 281 6.44 -15.93 18.57
CA SER A 281 6.15 -16.80 17.41
C SER A 281 7.21 -17.91 17.29
N GLN A 282 6.73 -19.12 17.04
CA GLN A 282 7.56 -20.33 16.89
C GLN A 282 7.67 -20.76 15.43
N ASP A 283 7.05 -20.03 14.51
CA ASP A 283 6.91 -20.41 13.12
C ASP A 283 7.88 -19.67 12.18
N ASN A 284 7.83 -20.03 10.89
CA ASN A 284 8.24 -19.14 9.81
C ASN A 284 7.36 -17.89 9.83
N ILE A 285 7.92 -16.73 9.49
CA ILE A 285 7.20 -15.46 9.57
C ILE A 285 7.45 -14.68 8.30
N THR A 286 6.42 -14.55 7.48
CA THR A 286 6.51 -13.82 6.21
C THR A 286 5.41 -12.78 6.12
N ALA A 287 5.79 -11.56 5.73
CA ALA A 287 4.87 -10.45 5.56
C ALA A 287 5.18 -9.67 4.28
N VAL A 288 4.13 -9.26 3.57
CA VAL A 288 4.16 -8.28 2.48
C VAL A 288 3.29 -7.10 2.90
N VAL A 289 3.84 -5.89 2.80
CA VAL A 289 3.16 -4.63 3.12
C VAL A 289 3.04 -3.81 1.85
N ILE A 290 1.85 -3.28 1.60
CA ILE A 290 1.55 -2.40 0.46
C ILE A 290 0.95 -1.10 0.98
N PHE A 291 1.59 0.03 0.70
CA PHE A 291 1.06 1.36 1.02
C PHE A 291 0.45 2.01 -0.22
N PHE A 292 -0.85 2.30 -0.14
CA PHE A 292 -1.56 3.10 -1.14
C PHE A 292 -1.39 4.59 -0.81
N HIS A 293 -0.76 5.35 -1.71
CA HIS A 293 -0.38 6.73 -1.48
C HIS A 293 -1.31 7.72 -2.22
N TYR A 294 -1.97 8.59 -1.45
CA TYR A 294 -2.54 9.91 -1.77
C TYR A 294 -3.81 10.03 -2.65
N LEU A 295 -4.92 10.48 -2.03
CA LEU A 295 -6.15 11.01 -2.66
C LEU A 295 -5.88 11.99 -3.82
N THR A 296 -4.99 12.95 -3.61
CA THR A 296 -4.68 13.99 -4.61
C THR A 296 -4.03 13.40 -5.85
N LEU A 297 -3.09 12.48 -5.66
CA LEU A 297 -2.39 11.87 -6.79
C LEU A 297 -3.31 10.90 -7.53
N GLU A 298 -4.18 10.17 -6.82
CA GLU A 298 -5.21 9.32 -7.43
C GLU A 298 -6.26 10.11 -8.21
N LEU A 299 -6.73 11.25 -7.68
CA LEU A 299 -7.64 12.14 -8.40
C LEU A 299 -6.97 12.67 -9.67
N VAL A 300 -5.75 13.19 -9.56
CA VAL A 300 -4.98 13.67 -10.72
C VAL A 300 -4.75 12.54 -11.73
N ASN A 301 -4.39 11.35 -11.29
CA ASN A 301 -4.13 10.22 -12.17
C ASN A 301 -5.40 9.65 -12.83
N ASN A 302 -6.54 9.66 -12.16
CA ASN A 302 -7.81 9.29 -12.77
C ASN A 302 -8.14 10.22 -13.94
N TYR A 303 -8.01 11.54 -13.73
CA TYR A 303 -8.20 12.52 -14.79
C TYR A 303 -7.13 12.40 -15.89
N ARG A 304 -5.86 12.09 -15.57
CA ARG A 304 -4.80 11.87 -16.58
C ARG A 304 -5.09 10.71 -17.54
N ARG A 305 -5.83 9.69 -17.09
CA ARG A 305 -6.24 8.58 -17.96
C ARG A 305 -7.27 9.00 -19.01
N GLN A 306 -8.03 10.05 -18.74
CA GLN A 306 -9.13 10.51 -19.59
C GLN A 306 -8.79 11.80 -20.36
N LEU A 307 -7.94 12.65 -19.79
CA LEU A 307 -7.60 13.99 -20.26
C LEU A 307 -6.09 14.20 -20.18
N GLN A 308 -5.52 14.96 -21.11
CA GLN A 308 -4.11 15.36 -21.09
C GLN A 308 -3.97 16.84 -21.42
N GLY A 309 -2.88 17.47 -21.01
CA GLY A 309 -2.59 18.87 -21.35
C GLY A 309 -3.62 19.86 -20.79
N PRO A 310 -4.02 20.91 -21.54
CA PRO A 310 -4.90 21.96 -21.03
C PRO A 310 -6.27 21.50 -20.48
N PRO A 311 -6.98 20.52 -21.09
CA PRO A 311 -8.23 19.99 -20.52
C PRO A 311 -8.07 19.36 -19.13
N LEU A 312 -6.99 18.60 -18.91
CA LEU A 312 -6.68 18.02 -17.60
C LEU A 312 -6.47 19.13 -16.57
N GLN A 313 -5.64 20.12 -16.91
CA GLN A 313 -5.35 21.24 -16.03
C GLN A 313 -6.64 22.00 -15.68
N ALA A 314 -7.51 22.28 -16.65
CA ALA A 314 -8.78 22.96 -16.42
C ALA A 314 -9.73 22.16 -15.50
N ALA A 315 -9.80 20.83 -15.66
CA ALA A 315 -10.64 19.99 -14.80
C ALA A 315 -10.16 20.00 -13.35
N LEU A 316 -8.86 19.79 -13.12
CA LEU A 316 -8.26 19.82 -11.78
C LEU A 316 -8.39 21.19 -11.13
N ASP A 317 -8.21 22.24 -11.93
CA ASP A 317 -8.33 23.63 -11.51
C ASP A 317 -9.75 23.96 -11.03
N ALA A 318 -10.78 23.57 -11.80
CA ALA A 318 -12.18 23.76 -11.43
C ALA A 318 -12.57 23.01 -10.13
N ILE A 319 -12.07 21.78 -9.95
CA ILE A 319 -12.28 21.00 -8.73
C ILE A 319 -11.66 21.71 -7.54
N GLY A 320 -10.38 22.07 -7.66
CA GLY A 320 -9.64 22.70 -6.58
C GLY A 320 -10.27 24.01 -6.15
N GLU A 321 -10.67 24.86 -7.09
CA GLU A 321 -11.29 26.15 -6.78
C GLU A 321 -12.61 25.99 -6.01
N ARG A 322 -13.48 25.06 -6.44
CA ARG A 322 -14.73 24.76 -5.75
C ARG A 322 -14.49 24.25 -4.33
N VAL A 323 -13.54 23.32 -4.17
CA VAL A 323 -13.18 22.76 -2.86
C VAL A 323 -12.62 23.84 -1.95
N GLY A 324 -11.70 24.67 -2.45
CA GLY A 324 -11.12 25.78 -1.70
C GLY A 324 -12.17 26.75 -1.17
N ARG A 325 -13.14 27.15 -2.01
CA ARG A 325 -14.22 28.07 -1.64
C ARG A 325 -15.13 27.48 -0.56
N GLN A 326 -15.50 26.21 -0.67
CA GLN A 326 -16.34 25.55 0.35
C GLN A 326 -15.61 25.37 1.69
N LEU A 327 -14.33 24.98 1.64
CA LEU A 327 -13.54 24.79 2.86
C LEU A 327 -13.33 26.12 3.60
N VAL A 328 -13.02 27.20 2.87
CA VAL A 328 -12.76 28.49 3.50
C VAL A 328 -14.02 29.07 4.13
N GLU A 329 -15.19 28.88 3.52
CA GLU A 329 -16.48 29.29 4.10
C GLU A 329 -16.73 28.57 5.43
N ARG A 330 -16.46 27.26 5.47
CA ARG A 330 -16.58 26.45 6.69
C ARG A 330 -15.61 26.92 7.80
N TYR A 331 -14.34 27.15 7.46
CA TYR A 331 -13.31 27.49 8.44
C TYR A 331 -13.31 28.97 8.85
N SER A 332 -13.92 29.85 8.05
CA SER A 332 -14.07 31.27 8.38
C SER A 332 -15.42 31.61 9.02
N LYS A 333 -16.39 30.69 9.06
CA LYS A 333 -17.78 30.90 9.52
C LYS A 333 -17.94 31.68 10.82
N HIS A 334 -17.07 31.44 11.80
CA HIS A 334 -17.16 32.05 13.14
C HIS A 334 -16.15 33.18 13.36
N ARG A 335 -15.52 33.66 12.28
CA ARG A 335 -14.46 34.65 12.34
C ARG A 335 -14.99 36.05 12.03
N PRO A 336 -14.46 37.11 12.68
CA PRO A 336 -14.63 38.46 12.19
C PRO A 336 -14.14 38.61 10.74
N PRO A 337 -14.71 39.53 9.94
CA PRO A 337 -14.26 39.80 8.59
C PRO A 337 -12.77 40.14 8.52
N LEU A 338 -12.06 39.53 7.57
CA LEU A 338 -10.65 39.83 7.30
C LEU A 338 -10.56 40.94 6.26
N LEU A 339 -10.27 42.15 6.70
CA LEU A 339 -10.31 43.36 5.86
C LEU A 339 -8.99 43.60 5.12
N GLU A 340 -7.86 43.28 5.73
CA GLU A 340 -6.53 43.53 5.19
C GLU A 340 -5.96 42.30 4.48
N GLN A 341 -5.28 42.51 3.35
CA GLN A 341 -4.67 41.43 2.55
C GLN A 341 -3.72 40.58 3.42
N LEU A 342 -2.95 41.22 4.29
CA LEU A 342 -1.99 40.52 5.15
C LEU A 342 -2.69 39.60 6.16
N ASP A 343 -3.89 39.95 6.63
CA ASP A 343 -4.63 39.15 7.61
C ASP A 343 -5.31 37.95 6.96
N VAL A 344 -5.80 38.11 5.72
CA VAL A 344 -6.20 36.99 4.86
C VAL A 344 -5.03 36.02 4.67
N MET A 345 -3.85 36.52 4.32
CA MET A 345 -2.67 35.67 4.11
C MET A 345 -2.21 34.96 5.39
N LYS A 346 -2.25 35.62 6.56
CA LYS A 346 -1.95 34.98 7.84
C LYS A 346 -2.92 33.84 8.15
N PHE A 347 -4.22 34.06 7.93
CA PHE A 347 -5.24 33.03 8.10
C PHE A 347 -4.97 31.84 7.18
N VAL A 348 -4.71 32.11 5.90
CA VAL A 348 -4.40 31.07 4.92
C VAL A 348 -3.17 30.26 5.34
N CYS A 349 -2.09 30.93 5.77
CA CYS A 349 -0.83 30.26 6.10
C CYS A 349 -0.85 29.46 7.41
N LYS A 350 -1.69 29.86 8.38
CA LYS A 350 -1.66 29.27 9.74
C LYS A 350 -2.84 28.36 10.02
N GLU A 351 -4.04 28.76 9.63
CA GLU A 351 -5.28 28.05 9.98
C GLU A 351 -5.74 27.20 8.81
N PHE A 352 -5.99 27.81 7.65
CA PHE A 352 -6.45 27.07 6.47
C PHE A 352 -5.41 26.04 6.00
N TRP A 353 -4.12 26.40 5.94
CA TRP A 353 -3.04 25.46 5.57
C TRP A 353 -2.99 24.27 6.52
N SER A 354 -3.18 24.52 7.83
CA SER A 354 -3.16 23.47 8.86
C SER A 354 -4.34 22.51 8.72
N GLU A 355 -5.51 23.00 8.33
CA GLU A 355 -6.67 22.13 8.13
C GLU A 355 -6.55 21.31 6.84
N VAL A 356 -6.10 21.93 5.75
CA VAL A 356 -6.05 21.29 4.42
C VAL A 356 -4.82 20.41 4.26
N PHE A 357 -3.65 20.90 4.65
CA PHE A 357 -2.35 20.25 4.42
C PHE A 357 -1.72 19.70 5.71
N ARG A 358 -2.46 19.76 6.83
CA ARG A 358 -2.09 19.18 8.13
C ARG A 358 -0.82 19.77 8.75
N LYS A 359 -0.37 20.94 8.30
CA LYS A 359 0.73 21.71 8.91
C LYS A 359 0.53 23.20 8.65
N SER A 360 1.26 24.05 9.36
CA SER A 360 1.38 25.46 8.97
C SER A 360 2.38 25.63 7.82
N VAL A 361 2.26 26.73 7.07
CA VAL A 361 3.32 27.16 6.13
C VAL A 361 4.59 27.45 6.92
N ASP A 362 5.75 27.00 6.43
CA ASP A 362 7.01 27.13 7.15
C ASP A 362 7.57 28.56 7.07
N ASN A 363 7.37 29.24 5.93
CA ASN A 363 7.82 30.61 5.76
C ASN A 363 6.89 31.40 4.82
N LEU A 364 6.53 32.61 5.20
CA LEU A 364 5.77 33.56 4.39
C LEU A 364 6.67 34.77 4.08
N ARG A 365 6.88 35.05 2.79
CA ARG A 365 7.58 36.24 2.31
C ARG A 365 6.61 37.12 1.53
N THR A 366 6.79 38.43 1.57
CA THR A 366 6.01 39.37 0.75
C THR A 366 6.88 40.52 0.27
N ASN A 367 6.54 41.07 -0.91
CA ASN A 367 7.14 42.30 -1.41
C ASN A 367 6.35 43.56 -0.98
N HIS A 368 5.32 43.41 -0.13
CA HIS A 368 4.39 44.48 0.26
C HIS A 368 3.66 45.16 -0.90
N ARG A 369 3.67 44.54 -2.10
CA ARG A 369 3.03 45.02 -3.33
C ARG A 369 2.05 43.99 -3.88
N GLY A 370 1.50 43.14 -3.02
CA GLY A 370 0.51 42.13 -3.40
C GLY A 370 1.09 40.80 -3.86
N THR A 371 2.40 40.58 -3.77
CA THR A 371 3.00 39.25 -3.99
C THR A 371 3.36 38.60 -2.66
N PHE A 372 2.96 37.35 -2.49
CA PHE A 372 3.28 36.53 -1.33
C PHE A 372 3.88 35.20 -1.79
N VAL A 373 4.92 34.75 -1.10
CA VAL A 373 5.54 33.43 -1.33
C VAL A 373 5.38 32.62 -0.06
N LEU A 374 4.61 31.54 -0.17
CA LEU A 374 4.32 30.58 0.89
C LEU A 374 5.22 29.38 0.65
N ARG A 375 6.23 29.22 1.49
CA ARG A 375 7.15 28.09 1.41
C ARG A 375 6.68 27.00 2.34
N ASP A 376 6.42 25.84 1.75
CA ASP A 376 6.28 24.59 2.46
C ASP A 376 7.51 23.72 2.15
N THR A 377 8.43 23.64 3.10
CA THR A 377 9.70 22.89 3.02
C THR A 377 9.51 21.37 2.98
N GLN A 378 8.33 20.88 3.35
CA GLN A 378 7.98 19.46 3.42
C GLN A 378 6.53 19.31 2.97
N PHE A 379 6.24 19.69 1.72
CA PHE A 379 4.88 19.69 1.22
C PHE A 379 4.40 18.23 1.13
N ARG A 380 3.54 17.83 2.09
CA ARG A 380 3.21 16.43 2.37
C ARG A 380 2.73 15.67 1.13
N TRP A 381 2.00 16.35 0.26
CA TRP A 381 1.40 15.78 -0.95
C TRP A 381 2.44 15.39 -2.01
N LEU A 382 3.64 15.99 -2.00
CA LEU A 382 4.74 15.67 -2.92
C LEU A 382 6.00 15.14 -2.19
N THR A 383 5.89 14.84 -0.88
CA THR A 383 7.04 14.40 -0.08
C THR A 383 7.61 13.06 -0.54
N ARG A 384 6.83 12.22 -1.22
CA ARG A 384 7.34 10.97 -1.81
C ARG A 384 7.97 11.16 -3.19
N LEU A 385 7.48 12.11 -4.00
CA LEU A 385 8.13 12.46 -5.28
C LEU A 385 9.56 12.99 -5.07
N SER A 386 9.84 13.59 -3.90
CA SER A 386 11.21 13.99 -3.54
C SER A 386 12.13 12.81 -3.24
N GLN A 387 11.58 11.76 -2.62
CA GLN A 387 12.30 10.61 -2.07
C GLN A 387 12.65 9.54 -3.12
N ASN A 388 12.10 9.63 -4.34
CA ASN A 388 12.48 8.76 -5.46
C ASN A 388 13.92 9.06 -5.92
N GLN A 389 14.90 8.53 -5.20
CA GLN A 389 16.13 8.02 -5.78
C GLN A 389 15.87 6.53 -6.04
N MET A 390 15.83 6.11 -7.30
CA MET A 390 15.90 4.68 -7.61
C MET A 390 17.18 4.12 -6.96
N PRO A 391 17.14 2.96 -6.28
CA PRO A 391 18.35 2.19 -6.08
C PRO A 391 18.95 1.91 -7.46
N PRO A 392 20.26 2.10 -7.68
CA PRO A 392 20.87 1.76 -8.96
C PRO A 392 20.66 0.27 -9.24
N GLN A 393 20.07 -0.06 -10.39
CA GLN A 393 20.07 -1.44 -10.90
C GLN A 393 21.46 -1.74 -11.45
N VAL A 394 22.06 -2.84 -10.99
CA VAL A 394 23.37 -3.28 -11.46
C VAL A 394 23.26 -3.69 -12.95
N GLY A 395 23.90 -2.93 -13.84
CA GLY A 395 24.15 -3.34 -15.23
C GLY A 395 23.23 -2.80 -16.33
N GLN A 396 22.33 -1.84 -16.07
CA GLN A 396 21.56 -1.16 -17.13
C GLN A 396 21.80 0.36 -17.15
N PRO A 397 21.90 1.00 -18.33
CA PRO A 397 21.94 2.46 -18.43
C PRO A 397 20.63 3.07 -17.93
N LEU A 398 20.72 4.06 -17.04
CA LEU A 398 19.58 4.78 -16.49
C LEU A 398 18.77 5.45 -17.61
N PRO A 399 17.43 5.33 -17.64
CA PRO A 399 16.61 6.21 -18.47
C PRO A 399 16.89 7.68 -18.10
N ALA A 400 16.83 8.59 -19.08
CA ALA A 400 17.07 10.00 -18.84
C ALA A 400 16.14 10.50 -17.70
N PRO A 401 16.69 11.10 -16.63
CA PRO A 401 15.87 11.51 -15.49
C PRO A 401 14.91 12.62 -15.94
N ILE A 402 13.61 12.33 -15.94
CA ILE A 402 12.59 13.37 -16.08
C ILE A 402 12.77 14.32 -14.89
N PRO A 403 12.90 15.65 -15.12
CA PRO A 403 13.03 16.61 -14.03
C PRO A 403 11.88 16.44 -13.03
N LYS A 404 12.20 16.32 -11.74
CA LYS A 404 11.20 16.15 -10.67
C LYS A 404 10.11 17.24 -10.68
N ALA A 405 10.46 18.45 -11.14
CA ALA A 405 9.53 19.56 -11.32
C ALA A 405 8.47 19.27 -12.41
N GLU A 406 8.84 18.60 -13.50
CA GLU A 406 7.93 18.22 -14.57
C GLU A 406 6.98 17.09 -14.12
N LEU A 407 7.50 16.14 -13.33
CA LEU A 407 6.68 15.11 -12.69
C LEU A 407 5.65 15.70 -11.71
N ALA A 408 6.00 16.80 -11.02
CA ALA A 408 5.15 17.44 -10.03
C ALA A 408 4.07 18.38 -10.60
N ALA A 409 4.21 18.82 -11.85
CA ALA A 409 3.43 19.92 -12.42
C ALA A 409 1.91 19.69 -12.36
N ASP A 410 1.42 18.55 -12.82
CA ASP A 410 -0.02 18.23 -12.80
C ASP A 410 -0.56 18.08 -11.37
N TYR A 411 0.26 17.59 -10.45
CA TYR A 411 -0.12 17.39 -9.04
C TYR A 411 -0.19 18.71 -8.25
N LEU A 412 0.45 19.77 -8.75
CA LEU A 412 0.41 21.11 -8.15
C LEU A 412 -0.78 21.95 -8.59
N VAL A 413 -1.48 21.55 -9.66
CA VAL A 413 -2.68 22.26 -10.14
C VAL A 413 -3.74 22.30 -9.05
N LEU A 414 -4.06 21.14 -8.45
CA LEU A 414 -5.10 21.04 -7.43
C LEU A 414 -4.80 21.88 -6.17
N PRO A 415 -3.63 21.78 -5.50
CA PRO A 415 -3.35 22.60 -4.32
C PRO A 415 -3.29 24.09 -4.65
N CYS A 416 -2.76 24.50 -5.82
CA CYS A 416 -2.82 25.90 -6.26
C CYS A 416 -4.26 26.39 -6.38
N ALA A 417 -5.14 25.60 -7.01
CA ALA A 417 -6.54 25.94 -7.18
C ALA A 417 -7.32 25.95 -5.86
N ILE A 418 -7.03 25.04 -4.91
CA ILE A 418 -7.62 25.06 -3.56
C ILE A 418 -7.27 26.36 -2.83
N VAL A 419 -5.99 26.76 -2.84
CA VAL A 419 -5.56 28.02 -2.22
C VAL A 419 -6.24 29.20 -2.91
N ARG A 420 -6.29 29.20 -4.25
CA ARG A 420 -6.95 30.27 -5.01
C ARG A 420 -8.44 30.39 -4.71
N GLY A 421 -9.17 29.27 -4.67
CA GLY A 421 -10.59 29.24 -4.33
C GLY A 421 -10.86 29.73 -2.90
N ALA A 422 -9.97 29.42 -1.97
CA ALA A 422 -10.03 29.93 -0.60
C ALA A 422 -9.80 31.45 -0.54
N LEU A 423 -8.81 31.98 -1.28
CA LEU A 423 -8.56 33.41 -1.36
C LEU A 423 -9.76 34.16 -1.96
N ALA A 424 -10.34 33.64 -3.05
CA ALA A 424 -11.55 34.20 -3.66
C ALA A 424 -12.74 34.17 -2.69
N GLY A 425 -12.93 33.09 -1.92
CA GLY A 425 -13.97 32.99 -0.89
C GLY A 425 -13.79 33.98 0.28
N LEU A 426 -12.57 34.48 0.48
CA LEU A 426 -12.26 35.55 1.44
C LEU A 426 -12.27 36.95 0.81
N GLY A 427 -12.69 37.07 -0.46
CA GLY A 427 -12.74 38.35 -1.18
C GLY A 427 -11.40 38.83 -1.75
N LEU A 428 -10.38 37.96 -1.82
CA LEU A 428 -9.07 38.28 -2.37
C LEU A 428 -8.85 37.60 -3.72
N GLU A 429 -9.02 38.37 -4.80
CA GLU A 429 -8.73 37.90 -6.16
C GLU A 429 -7.22 37.77 -6.38
N ALA A 430 -6.74 36.56 -6.65
CA ALA A 430 -5.32 36.29 -6.82
C ALA A 430 -5.05 35.18 -7.84
N SER A 431 -3.87 35.20 -8.47
CA SER A 431 -3.32 34.00 -9.11
C SER A 431 -2.43 33.25 -8.12
N VAL A 432 -2.40 31.91 -8.25
CA VAL A 432 -1.56 31.04 -7.43
C VAL A 432 -0.80 30.11 -8.37
N THR A 433 0.52 30.12 -8.28
CA THR A 433 1.41 29.19 -8.97
C THR A 433 2.31 28.50 -7.94
N ALA A 434 2.93 27.38 -8.32
CA ALA A 434 3.84 26.66 -7.44
C ALA A 434 5.12 26.30 -8.17
N ASP A 435 6.25 26.41 -7.48
CA ASP A 435 7.55 25.90 -7.91
C ASP A 435 7.97 24.71 -7.04
N ALA A 436 8.35 23.61 -7.69
CA ALA A 436 8.80 22.36 -7.07
C ALA A 436 10.18 21.92 -7.57
N THR A 437 11.03 22.86 -8.00
CA THR A 437 12.43 22.59 -8.36
C THR A 437 13.23 21.89 -7.25
N SER A 438 12.85 22.08 -5.98
CA SER A 438 13.56 21.57 -4.81
C SER A 438 12.70 20.63 -3.95
N LEU A 439 11.95 19.70 -4.56
CA LEU A 439 11.12 18.73 -3.84
C LEU A 439 11.86 18.11 -2.62
N PRO A 440 11.21 17.98 -1.45
CA PRO A 440 9.76 18.15 -1.22
C PRO A 440 9.36 19.59 -0.89
N GLN A 441 10.31 20.54 -0.97
CA GLN A 441 10.00 21.95 -0.83
C GLN A 441 9.17 22.41 -2.03
N VAL A 442 8.08 23.09 -1.75
CA VAL A 442 7.25 23.77 -2.74
C VAL A 442 7.06 25.22 -2.32
N ASP A 443 7.36 26.13 -3.23
CA ASP A 443 7.14 27.56 -3.05
C ASP A 443 5.87 27.97 -3.84
N PHE A 444 4.78 28.25 -3.12
CA PHE A 444 3.54 28.75 -3.70
C PHE A 444 3.60 30.28 -3.80
N THR A 445 3.52 30.80 -5.01
CA THR A 445 3.49 32.24 -5.28
C THR A 445 2.05 32.69 -5.49
N VAL A 446 1.58 33.56 -4.60
CA VAL A 446 0.29 34.23 -4.67
C VAL A 446 0.50 35.65 -5.17
N VAL A 447 -0.16 36.02 -6.26
CA VAL A 447 -0.16 37.39 -6.79
C VAL A 447 -1.57 37.94 -6.74
N VAL A 448 -1.81 38.87 -5.81
CA VAL A 448 -3.09 39.55 -5.64
C VAL A 448 -3.30 40.52 -6.79
N ARG A 449 -4.47 40.45 -7.43
CA ARG A 449 -4.88 41.42 -8.45
C ARG A 449 -5.26 42.72 -7.76
N GLN A 450 -4.57 43.81 -8.08
CA GLN A 450 -5.01 45.13 -7.65
C GLN A 450 -6.27 45.51 -8.43
N ALA A 451 -7.29 46.03 -7.73
CA ALA A 451 -8.42 46.65 -8.41
C ALA A 451 -7.88 47.81 -9.26
N PRO A 452 -8.37 48.01 -10.50
CA PRO A 452 -7.99 49.18 -11.27
C PRO A 452 -8.29 50.43 -10.45
N ALA A 453 -7.31 51.32 -10.33
CA ALA A 453 -7.50 52.61 -9.66
C ALA A 453 -8.71 53.30 -10.30
N ARG A 454 -9.75 53.54 -9.50
CA ARG A 454 -10.95 54.26 -9.92
C ARG A 454 -10.66 55.74 -10.09
#